data_AF-A0A6P3I0Y0-F1
#
_entry.id   AF-A0A6P3I0Y0-F1
#
_cell.length_a   1.000
_cell.length_b   1.000
_cell.length_c   1.000
_cell.angle_alpha   90.00
_cell.angle_beta   90.00
_cell.angle_gamma   90.00
#
_symmetry.space_group_name_H-M   'P 1'
#
loop_
_entity.id
_entity.type
_entity.pdbx_description
1 polymer ?
#
loop_
_entity_poly.entity_id
_entity_poly.type
_entity_poly.pdbx_seq_one_letter_code
_entity_poly.pdbx_strand_id
1 'polypeptide(L)'
;MDEADLLGDRIAIISHGKLKCCGSPLFLKGAYGDGYRLTLVKRPAEPGGPQEPGLTASPPGPAQLSSCSESQVSQFIRKHVASCLLVSDTSTELSYILPSEAAKKGAFERLFQHLEHSLDALHLSSFGLMDTTLEEVFLKVSEEDQSLENSEAGGNREPGDPRVVKWALEKLELTKYADKPAGTYSGGNKRKLSTAIALIGYPAFIFL
;
A
#
# COMPACT_ATOMS: atom_id res chain seq x y z
N MET A 1 0.62 -7.95 -7.51
CA MET A 1 -0.16 -6.71 -7.71
C MET A 1 0.38 -5.88 -8.88
N ASP A 2 1.63 -6.11 -9.27
CA ASP A 2 2.31 -5.38 -10.34
C ASP A 2 1.61 -5.45 -11.69
N GLU A 3 1.02 -6.59 -12.07
CA GLU A 3 0.24 -6.70 -13.30
C GLU A 3 -1.00 -5.79 -13.28
N ALA A 4 -1.70 -5.72 -12.14
CA ALA A 4 -2.86 -4.84 -11.99
C ALA A 4 -2.45 -3.36 -12.00
N ASP A 5 -1.31 -3.02 -11.39
CA ASP A 5 -0.74 -1.67 -11.40
C ASP A 5 -0.34 -1.24 -12.82
N LEU A 6 0.22 -2.16 -13.60
CA LEU A 6 0.76 -1.90 -14.93
C LEU A 6 -0.33 -1.87 -16.01
N LEU A 7 -1.33 -2.75 -15.92
CA LEU A 7 -2.32 -2.97 -16.98
C LEU A 7 -3.72 -2.47 -16.62
N GLY A 8 -3.98 -2.18 -15.35
CA GLY A 8 -5.31 -1.81 -14.86
C GLY A 8 -5.60 -0.32 -15.00
N ASP A 9 -6.58 0.05 -15.83
CA ASP A 9 -7.13 1.42 -15.84
C ASP A 9 -7.85 1.75 -14.51
N ARG A 10 -8.49 0.73 -13.93
CA ARG A 10 -9.16 0.80 -12.64
C ARG A 10 -8.90 -0.48 -11.86
N ILE A 11 -8.60 -0.29 -10.59
CA ILE A 11 -8.32 -1.35 -9.63
C ILE A 11 -9.38 -1.28 -8.54
N ALA A 12 -9.84 -2.45 -8.11
CA ALA A 12 -10.77 -2.65 -7.03
C ALA A 12 -10.10 -3.53 -5.97
N ILE A 13 -10.05 -3.06 -4.72
CA ILE A 13 -9.52 -3.84 -3.59
C ILE A 13 -10.70 -4.45 -2.85
N ILE A 14 -10.71 -5.78 -2.77
CA ILE A 14 -11.74 -6.56 -2.08
C ILE A 14 -11.07 -7.29 -0.93
N SER A 15 -11.66 -7.19 0.27
CA SER A 15 -11.25 -7.94 1.46
C SER A 15 -12.50 -8.48 2.17
N HIS A 16 -12.43 -9.71 2.69
CA HIS A 16 -13.56 -10.42 3.32
C HIS A 16 -14.87 -10.42 2.50
N GLY A 17 -14.75 -10.56 1.17
CA GLY A 17 -15.90 -10.58 0.26
C GLY A 17 -16.60 -9.23 0.08
N LYS A 18 -16.03 -8.13 0.58
CA LYS A 18 -16.53 -6.75 0.43
C LYS A 18 -15.50 -5.90 -0.31
N LEU A 19 -15.96 -5.06 -1.24
CA LEU A 19 -15.13 -4.04 -1.90
C LEU A 19 -14.85 -2.95 -0.88
N LYS A 20 -13.57 -2.65 -0.72
CA LYS A 20 -13.10 -1.61 0.19
C LYS A 20 -12.92 -0.30 -0.54
N CYS A 21 -12.28 -0.34 -1.71
CA CYS A 21 -12.08 0.83 -2.54
C CYS A 21 -11.94 0.47 -4.01
N CYS A 22 -12.19 1.44 -4.88
CA CYS A 22 -11.93 1.33 -6.31
C CYS A 22 -11.48 2.66 -6.90
N GLY A 23 -10.60 2.62 -7.89
CA GLY A 23 -10.05 3.83 -8.52
C GLY A 23 -8.92 3.50 -9.48
N SER A 24 -8.28 4.51 -10.06
CA SER A 24 -7.03 4.30 -10.81
C SER A 24 -5.90 3.91 -9.85
N PRO A 25 -4.83 3.25 -10.32
CA PRO A 25 -3.69 2.92 -9.47
C PRO A 25 -3.10 4.16 -8.77
N LEU A 26 -2.95 5.27 -9.51
CA LEU A 26 -2.47 6.55 -8.98
C LEU A 26 -3.40 7.12 -7.90
N PHE A 27 -4.72 7.02 -8.09
CA PHE A 27 -5.69 7.46 -7.09
C PHE A 27 -5.59 6.63 -5.82
N LEU A 28 -5.50 5.30 -5.92
CA LEU A 28 -5.42 4.42 -4.76
C LEU A 28 -4.14 4.68 -3.95
N LYS A 29 -3.00 4.81 -4.63
CA LYS A 29 -1.71 5.18 -3.99
C LYS A 29 -1.77 6.56 -3.33
N GLY A 30 -2.42 7.54 -3.95
CA GLY A 30 -2.54 8.88 -3.39
C GLY A 30 -3.53 9.00 -2.23
N ALA A 31 -4.63 8.22 -2.26
CA ALA A 31 -5.68 8.29 -1.25
C ALA A 31 -5.40 7.45 -0.01
N TYR A 32 -4.77 6.28 -0.19
CA TYR A 32 -4.53 5.32 0.89
C TYR A 32 -3.04 5.16 1.22
N GLY A 33 -2.14 5.47 0.29
CA GLY A 33 -0.70 5.42 0.53
C GLY A 33 -0.21 6.56 1.43
N ASP A 34 0.92 6.33 2.09
CA ASP A 34 1.56 7.34 2.96
C ASP A 34 2.49 8.30 2.19
N GLY A 35 2.70 8.06 0.89
CA GLY A 35 3.50 8.91 0.00
C GLY A 35 4.75 8.19 -0.51
N TYR A 36 5.90 8.84 -0.41
CA TYR A 36 7.16 8.29 -0.91
C TYR A 36 8.06 7.89 0.24
N ARG A 37 8.67 6.71 0.14
CA ARG A 37 9.64 6.23 1.11
C ARG A 37 11.04 6.63 0.69
N LEU A 38 11.65 7.54 1.45
CA LEU A 38 13.05 7.92 1.31
C LEU A 38 13.90 7.05 2.24
N THR A 39 14.77 6.24 1.68
CA THR A 39 15.74 5.41 2.41
C THR A 39 17.13 6.02 2.25
N LEU A 40 17.84 6.18 3.36
CA LEU A 40 19.18 6.78 3.43
C LEU A 40 20.11 5.76 4.08
N VAL A 41 21.17 5.36 3.37
CA VAL A 41 22.14 4.40 3.87
C VAL A 41 23.22 5.14 4.64
N LYS A 42 23.41 4.79 5.91
CA LYS A 42 24.46 5.35 6.77
C LYS A 42 25.81 4.81 6.34
N ARG A 43 26.82 5.66 6.39
CA ARG A 43 28.20 5.24 6.15
C ARG A 43 28.67 4.37 7.31
N PRO A 44 29.22 3.17 7.05
CA PRO A 44 29.85 2.39 8.10
C PRO A 44 31.00 3.19 8.69
N ALA A 45 31.20 3.08 10.01
CA ALA A 45 32.41 3.62 10.61
C ALA A 45 33.59 2.84 10.04
N GLU A 46 34.44 3.50 9.26
CA GLU A 46 35.67 2.90 8.75
C GLU A 46 36.49 2.42 9.97
N PRO A 47 36.78 1.11 10.08
CA PRO A 47 37.78 0.67 11.04
C PRO A 47 39.09 1.34 10.61
N GLY A 48 39.69 2.12 11.51
CA GLY A 48 40.91 2.87 11.24
C GLY A 48 41.93 2.03 10.47
N GLY A 49 42.55 2.65 9.47
CA GLY A 49 43.54 2.02 8.59
C GLY A 49 44.66 1.31 9.36
N PRO A 50 45.45 0.47 8.68
CA PRO A 50 46.46 -0.39 9.31
C PRO A 50 47.30 0.40 10.31
N GLN A 51 47.14 0.03 11.58
CA GLN A 51 47.85 0.58 12.72
C GLN A 51 49.35 0.31 12.51
N GLU A 52 50.14 1.36 12.26
CA GLU A 52 51.60 1.23 12.29
C GLU A 52 52.01 0.69 13.69
N PRO A 53 52.87 -0.35 13.76
CA PRO A 53 53.26 -0.93 15.03
C PRO A 53 54.23 0.00 15.76
N GLY A 54 53.70 0.83 16.66
CA GLY A 54 54.49 1.78 17.43
C GLY A 54 53.77 2.35 18.66
N LEU A 55 53.65 1.52 19.69
CA LEU A 55 53.49 1.86 21.12
C LEU A 55 52.09 2.17 21.71
N THR A 56 51.84 1.44 22.81
CA THR A 56 50.83 1.57 23.87
C THR A 56 49.44 0.97 23.63
N ALA A 57 49.25 -0.18 24.27
CA ALA A 57 47.98 -0.89 24.39
C ALA A 57 47.00 -0.08 25.27
N SER A 58 45.88 0.31 24.68
CA SER A 58 44.62 0.51 25.40
C SER A 58 43.62 -0.50 24.83
N PRO A 59 42.78 -1.13 25.65
CA PRO A 59 41.86 -2.17 25.17
C PRO A 59 40.87 -1.58 24.15
N PRO A 60 40.59 -2.27 23.03
CA PRO A 60 39.56 -1.84 22.10
C PRO A 60 38.19 -1.96 22.81
N GLY A 61 37.57 -0.81 23.08
CA GLY A 61 36.18 -0.75 23.54
C GLY A 61 35.20 -1.21 22.44
N PRO A 62 33.93 -1.47 22.79
CA PRO A 62 32.95 -2.05 21.88
C PRO A 62 32.73 -1.19 20.63
N ALA A 63 32.51 -1.88 19.50
CA ALA A 63 32.35 -1.36 18.15
C ALA A 63 31.60 -0.01 18.04
N GLN A 64 32.23 0.94 17.35
CA GLN A 64 31.74 2.31 17.15
C GLN A 64 30.44 2.33 16.35
N LEU A 65 29.40 2.94 16.94
CA LEU A 65 28.17 3.36 16.26
C LEU A 65 28.53 4.30 15.09
N SER A 66 27.81 4.19 13.98
CA SER A 66 27.87 5.13 12.84
C SER A 66 27.91 6.58 13.32
N SER A 67 28.81 7.42 12.79
CA SER A 67 28.86 8.87 13.11
C SER A 67 27.69 9.67 12.55
N CYS A 68 26.81 9.03 11.78
CA CYS A 68 25.58 9.60 11.26
C CYS A 68 24.60 9.91 12.42
N SER A 69 24.27 11.19 12.61
CA SER A 69 23.25 11.63 13.56
C SER A 69 21.89 11.75 12.87
N GLU A 70 20.92 10.94 13.30
CA GLU A 70 19.53 11.01 12.82
C GLU A 70 18.98 12.44 12.89
N SER A 71 19.19 13.15 14.00
CA SER A 71 18.70 14.51 14.22
C SER A 71 19.18 15.50 13.15
N GLN A 72 20.45 15.41 12.73
CA GLN A 72 21.00 16.28 11.67
C GLN A 72 20.32 16.00 10.32
N VAL A 73 20.14 14.72 9.99
CA VAL A 73 19.48 14.29 8.75
C VAL A 73 18.00 14.68 8.77
N SER A 74 17.31 14.45 9.89
CA SER A 74 15.92 14.87 10.12
C SER A 74 15.75 16.38 9.94
N GLN A 75 16.63 17.19 10.53
CA GLN A 75 16.57 18.64 10.40
C GLN A 75 16.82 19.10 8.95
N PHE A 76 17.75 18.45 8.26
CA PHE A 76 18.05 18.71 6.86
C PHE A 76 16.86 18.41 5.94
N ILE A 77 16.21 17.26 6.12
CA ILE A 77 15.03 16.86 5.34
C ILE A 77 13.87 17.82 5.65
N ARG A 78 13.63 18.14 6.92
CA ARG A 78 12.55 19.05 7.36
C ARG A 78 12.67 20.46 6.77
N LYS A 79 13.89 20.93 6.48
CA LYS A 79 14.12 22.21 5.79
C LYS A 79 13.47 22.27 4.41
N HIS A 80 13.37 21.12 3.74
CA HIS A 80 12.79 21.00 2.40
C HIS A 80 11.36 20.46 2.44
N VAL A 81 11.11 19.48 3.32
CA VAL A 81 9.83 18.78 3.48
C VAL A 81 9.47 18.77 4.96
N ALA A 82 8.82 19.83 5.44
CA ALA A 82 8.51 20.01 6.86
C ALA A 82 7.65 18.87 7.45
N SER A 83 6.79 18.28 6.63
CA SER A 83 5.87 17.19 6.96
C SER A 83 6.44 15.80 6.76
N CYS A 84 7.77 15.62 6.70
CA CYS A 84 8.38 14.30 6.67
C CYS A 84 8.19 13.56 8.00
N LEU A 85 8.01 12.25 7.93
CA LEU A 85 7.89 11.35 9.08
C LEU A 85 9.06 10.37 9.08
N LEU A 86 9.80 10.28 10.18
CA LEU A 86 10.78 9.21 10.38
C LEU A 86 10.01 7.93 10.75
N VAL A 87 10.19 6.88 9.95
CA VAL A 87 9.54 5.58 10.15
C VAL A 87 10.48 4.56 10.78
N SER A 88 11.76 4.60 10.40
CA SER A 88 12.75 3.67 10.96
C SER A 88 14.13 4.32 11.06
N ASP A 89 14.80 4.05 12.18
CA ASP A 89 16.19 4.38 12.42
C ASP A 89 16.94 3.10 12.82
N THR A 90 17.78 2.60 11.92
CA THR A 90 18.61 1.41 12.14
C THR A 90 20.09 1.78 12.17
N SER A 91 20.96 0.85 12.51
CA SER A 91 22.41 1.10 12.48
C SER A 91 22.95 1.40 11.09
N THR A 92 22.28 0.91 10.04
CA THR A 92 22.73 1.01 8.65
C THR A 92 21.89 1.97 7.81
N GLU A 93 20.69 2.34 8.25
CA GLU A 93 19.73 3.05 7.40
C GLU A 93 18.82 3.99 8.20
N LEU A 94 18.35 5.06 7.55
CA LEU A 94 17.20 5.85 7.99
C LEU A 94 16.11 5.76 6.94
N SER A 95 14.87 5.52 7.35
CA SER A 95 13.71 5.49 6.47
C SER A 95 12.70 6.57 6.86
N TYR A 96 12.37 7.43 5.90
CA TYR A 96 11.40 8.50 6.03
C TYR A 96 10.25 8.30 5.07
N ILE A 97 9.07 8.79 5.47
CA ILE A 97 7.93 8.96 4.58
C ILE A 97 7.80 10.44 4.25
N LEU A 98 7.76 10.74 2.96
CA LEU A 98 7.60 12.06 2.39
C LEU A 98 6.20 12.14 1.75
N PRO A 99 5.36 13.11 2.15
CA PRO A 99 4.01 13.20 1.62
C PRO A 99 4.01 13.53 0.12
N SER A 100 3.05 12.96 -0.61
CA SER A 100 2.90 13.15 -2.06
C SER A 100 2.68 14.62 -2.46
N GLU A 101 2.14 15.43 -1.55
CA GLU A 101 1.94 16.87 -1.75
C GLU A 101 3.27 17.65 -1.87
N ALA A 102 4.34 17.15 -1.24
CA ALA A 102 5.67 17.75 -1.37
C ALA A 102 6.28 17.49 -2.76
N ALA A 103 5.97 16.35 -3.37
CA ALA A 103 6.40 16.02 -4.73
C ALA A 103 5.78 16.99 -5.75
N LYS A 104 4.47 17.27 -5.64
CA LYS A 104 3.74 18.19 -6.54
C LYS A 104 4.30 19.62 -6.53
N LYS A 105 4.91 20.04 -5.41
CA LYS A 105 5.48 21.39 -5.23
C LYS A 105 6.94 21.49 -5.69
N GLY A 106 7.51 20.44 -6.27
CA GLY A 106 8.92 20.40 -6.68
C GLY A 106 9.90 20.40 -5.50
N ALA A 107 9.44 20.07 -4.29
CA ALA A 107 10.31 20.06 -3.11
C ALA A 107 11.34 18.93 -3.17
N PHE A 108 11.01 17.83 -3.85
CA PHE A 108 11.86 16.65 -4.00
C PHE A 108 13.11 16.93 -4.82
N GLU A 109 13.01 17.65 -5.94
CA GLU A 109 14.17 18.02 -6.75
C GLU A 109 15.20 18.79 -5.92
N ARG A 110 14.75 19.79 -5.16
CA ARG A 110 15.61 20.57 -4.27
C ARG A 110 16.20 19.72 -3.15
N LEU A 111 15.40 18.83 -2.57
CA LEU A 111 15.87 17.91 -1.54
C LEU A 111 17.00 17.03 -2.09
N PHE A 112 16.80 16.35 -3.22
CA PHE A 112 17.79 15.42 -3.78
C PHE A 112 19.06 16.13 -4.22
N GLN A 113 18.96 17.31 -4.85
CA GLN A 113 20.13 18.11 -5.20
C GLN A 113 20.97 18.44 -3.96
N HIS A 114 20.35 18.95 -2.89
CA HIS A 114 21.11 19.26 -1.68
C HIS A 114 21.62 18.01 -0.97
N LEU A 115 20.85 16.90 -1.02
CA LEU A 115 21.19 15.66 -0.34
C LEU A 115 22.43 15.02 -0.98
N GLU A 116 22.50 14.99 -2.32
CA GLU A 116 23.65 14.50 -3.08
C GLU A 116 24.93 15.28 -2.75
N HIS A 117 24.83 16.61 -2.60
CA HIS A 117 25.95 17.46 -2.20
C HIS A 117 26.34 17.35 -0.72
N SER A 118 25.42 16.87 0.13
CA SER A 118 25.60 16.82 1.59
C SER A 118 25.80 15.41 2.13
N LEU A 119 25.89 14.38 1.28
CA LEU A 119 26.07 12.98 1.69
C LEU A 119 27.28 12.81 2.62
N ASP A 120 28.42 13.40 2.25
CA ASP A 120 29.65 13.32 3.07
C ASP A 120 29.52 14.05 4.40
N ALA A 121 28.91 15.23 4.40
CA ALA A 121 28.69 16.02 5.61
C ALA A 121 27.71 15.34 6.57
N LEU A 122 26.77 14.55 6.05
CA LEU A 122 25.77 13.81 6.82
C LEU A 122 26.21 12.37 7.16
N HIS A 123 27.41 11.95 6.73
CA HIS A 123 27.90 10.57 6.87
C HIS A 123 26.96 9.52 6.27
N LEU A 124 26.44 9.80 5.07
CA LEU A 124 25.59 8.90 4.30
C LEU A 124 26.36 8.32 3.10
N SER A 125 26.06 7.09 2.73
CA SER A 125 26.65 6.40 1.57
C SER A 125 25.80 6.59 0.31
N SER A 126 24.49 6.46 0.44
CA SER A 126 23.55 6.56 -0.68
C SER A 126 22.14 6.89 -0.17
N PHE A 127 21.26 7.25 -1.09
CA PHE A 127 19.84 7.42 -0.82
C PHE A 127 19.02 6.80 -1.95
N GLY A 128 17.79 6.42 -1.65
CA GLY A 128 16.82 5.90 -2.60
C GLY A 128 15.43 6.40 -2.28
N LEU A 129 14.62 6.61 -3.31
CA LEU A 129 13.21 6.98 -3.18
C LEU A 129 12.37 5.84 -3.78
N MET A 130 11.36 5.40 -3.06
CA MET A 130 10.37 4.45 -3.53
C MET A 130 8.98 5.07 -3.45
N ASP A 131 8.19 4.93 -4.52
CA ASP A 131 6.77 5.29 -4.48
C ASP A 131 5.99 4.27 -3.65
N THR A 132 4.83 4.67 -3.12
CA THR A 132 3.91 3.71 -2.50
C THR A 132 3.51 2.67 -3.53
N THR A 133 3.65 1.40 -3.16
CA THR A 133 3.22 0.26 -3.97
C THR A 133 1.73 -0.03 -3.77
N LEU A 134 1.09 -0.69 -4.74
CA LEU A 134 -0.28 -1.18 -4.53
C LEU A 134 -0.37 -2.24 -3.42
N GLU A 135 0.73 -2.95 -3.16
CA GLU A 135 0.82 -3.91 -2.06
C GLU A 135 0.69 -3.23 -0.71
N GLU A 136 1.41 -2.13 -0.49
CA GLU A 136 1.29 -1.31 0.72
C GLU A 136 -0.15 -0.78 0.88
N VAL A 137 -0.77 -0.30 -0.21
CA VAL A 137 -2.18 0.15 -0.19
C VAL A 137 -3.13 -0.99 0.17
N PHE A 138 -2.95 -2.17 -0.42
CA PHE A 138 -3.81 -3.32 -0.16
C PHE A 138 -3.72 -3.79 1.29
N LEU A 139 -2.51 -3.88 1.85
CA LEU A 139 -2.28 -4.28 3.23
C LEU A 139 -3.01 -3.32 4.17
N LYS A 140 -2.78 -2.01 4.01
CA LYS A 140 -3.37 -0.98 4.85
C LYS A 140 -4.91 -0.98 4.82
N VAL A 141 -5.49 -1.04 3.63
CA VAL A 141 -6.96 -1.05 3.45
C VAL A 141 -7.58 -2.34 4.02
N SER A 142 -6.84 -3.46 4.00
CA SER A 142 -7.29 -4.72 4.57
C SER A 142 -7.19 -4.76 6.10
N GLU A 143 -6.18 -4.10 6.69
CA GLU A 143 -6.02 -3.97 8.15
C GLU A 143 -7.08 -3.06 8.78
N GLU A 144 -7.44 -1.95 8.12
CA GLU A 144 -8.50 -1.04 8.60
C GLU A 144 -9.85 -1.76 8.76
N ASP A 145 -10.13 -2.78 7.95
CA ASP A 145 -11.38 -3.54 8.01
C ASP A 145 -11.51 -4.44 9.25
N GLN A 146 -10.39 -5.01 9.72
CA GLN A 146 -10.39 -5.85 10.92
C GLN A 146 -10.82 -5.05 12.17
N SER A 147 -10.57 -3.74 12.17
CA SER A 147 -10.97 -2.85 13.26
C SER A 147 -12.49 -2.57 13.30
N LEU A 148 -13.18 -2.69 12.16
CA LEU A 148 -14.61 -2.41 12.02
C LEU A 148 -15.47 -3.68 12.16
N GLU A 149 -14.97 -4.85 11.72
CA GLU A 149 -15.69 -6.13 11.82
C GLU A 149 -15.85 -6.64 13.25
N ASN A 150 -15.11 -6.11 14.23
CA ASN A 150 -15.34 -6.42 15.65
C ASN A 150 -16.57 -5.70 16.25
N SER A 151 -17.27 -4.84 15.48
CA SER A 151 -18.43 -4.07 15.95
C SER A 151 -19.75 -4.37 15.22
N GLU A 152 -19.75 -5.05 14.08
CA GLU A 152 -20.97 -5.34 13.31
C GLU A 152 -21.12 -6.82 13.00
N ALA A 153 -21.89 -7.50 13.86
CA ALA A 153 -22.48 -8.81 13.57
C ALA A 153 -23.42 -8.69 12.34
N GLY A 154 -22.87 -8.92 11.15
CA GLY A 154 -23.63 -8.98 9.89
C GLY A 154 -24.56 -10.18 9.88
N GLY A 155 -25.87 -9.89 9.92
CA GLY A 155 -26.94 -10.87 10.03
C GLY A 155 -26.88 -12.00 8.99
N ASN A 156 -26.87 -13.22 9.50
CA ASN A 156 -27.05 -14.47 8.76
C ASN A 156 -28.44 -14.45 8.10
N ARG A 157 -28.56 -14.02 6.83
CA ARG A 157 -29.77 -14.22 6.03
C ARG A 157 -29.58 -15.50 5.22
N GLU A 158 -30.42 -16.49 5.50
CA GLU A 158 -30.31 -17.83 4.94
C GLU A 158 -30.41 -17.84 3.40
N PRO A 159 -29.62 -18.69 2.71
CA PRO A 159 -29.70 -18.87 1.27
C PRO A 159 -31.07 -19.46 0.92
N GLY A 160 -31.97 -18.65 0.34
CA GLY A 160 -33.31 -19.08 -0.04
C GLY A 160 -34.44 -18.12 0.27
N ASP A 161 -34.16 -16.88 0.72
CA ASP A 161 -35.22 -15.88 0.94
C ASP A 161 -36.04 -15.68 -0.36
N PRO A 162 -37.35 -16.05 -0.37
CA PRO A 162 -38.19 -15.97 -1.55
C PRO A 162 -38.33 -14.54 -2.09
N ARG A 163 -38.03 -13.52 -1.28
CA ARG A 163 -37.98 -12.12 -1.72
C ARG A 163 -36.81 -11.85 -2.66
N VAL A 164 -35.64 -12.44 -2.40
CA VAL A 164 -34.44 -12.27 -3.25
C VAL A 164 -34.63 -12.97 -4.59
N VAL A 165 -35.19 -14.19 -4.57
CA VAL A 165 -35.51 -14.94 -5.79
C VAL A 165 -36.51 -14.18 -6.65
N LYS A 166 -37.60 -13.69 -6.06
CA LYS A 166 -38.62 -12.91 -6.78
C LYS A 166 -38.03 -11.63 -7.37
N TRP A 167 -37.23 -10.89 -6.60
CA TRP A 167 -36.54 -9.69 -7.08
C TRP A 167 -35.60 -9.99 -8.27
N ALA A 168 -34.80 -11.06 -8.19
CA ALA A 168 -33.87 -11.43 -9.24
C ALA A 168 -34.60 -11.83 -10.54
N LEU A 169 -35.70 -12.57 -10.42
CA LEU A 169 -36.55 -12.95 -11.56
C LEU A 169 -37.17 -11.72 -12.24
N GLU A 170 -37.64 -10.74 -11.47
CA GLU A 170 -38.21 -9.49 -11.99
C GLU A 170 -37.13 -8.63 -12.66
N LYS A 171 -35.99 -8.41 -12.00
CA LYS A 171 -34.91 -7.54 -12.51
C LYS A 171 -34.21 -8.09 -13.75
N LEU A 172 -34.14 -9.42 -13.89
CA LEU A 172 -33.52 -10.07 -15.04
C LEU A 172 -34.54 -10.50 -16.11
N GLU A 173 -35.81 -10.14 -15.94
CA GLU A 173 -36.92 -10.42 -16.88
C GLU A 173 -37.13 -11.92 -17.12
N LEU A 174 -36.90 -12.72 -16.09
CA LEU A 174 -37.03 -14.18 -16.12
C LEU A 174 -38.38 -14.68 -15.57
N THR A 175 -39.27 -13.80 -15.12
CA THR A 175 -40.57 -14.15 -14.51
C THR A 175 -41.38 -15.14 -15.36
N LYS A 176 -41.41 -14.95 -16.69
CA LYS A 176 -42.13 -15.83 -17.66
C LYS A 176 -41.46 -17.19 -17.92
N TYR A 177 -40.29 -17.42 -17.35
CA TYR A 177 -39.52 -18.65 -17.44
C TYR A 177 -39.27 -19.30 -16.07
N ALA A 178 -39.72 -18.69 -14.97
CA ALA A 178 -39.41 -19.12 -13.60
C ALA A 178 -39.68 -20.62 -13.35
N ASP A 179 -40.82 -21.12 -13.85
CA ASP A 179 -41.23 -22.53 -13.67
C ASP A 179 -40.84 -23.44 -14.84
N LYS A 180 -39.97 -22.97 -15.75
CA LYS A 180 -39.51 -23.74 -16.92
C LYS A 180 -38.09 -24.27 -16.68
N PRO A 181 -37.77 -25.50 -17.12
CA PRO A 181 -36.43 -26.03 -17.00
C PRO A 181 -35.43 -25.21 -17.82
N ALA A 182 -34.27 -24.90 -17.24
CA ALA A 182 -33.22 -24.07 -17.84
C ALA A 182 -32.73 -24.56 -19.21
N GLY A 183 -32.92 -25.84 -19.54
CA GLY A 183 -32.63 -26.41 -20.86
C GLY A 183 -33.41 -25.74 -22.00
N THR A 184 -34.60 -25.20 -21.72
CA THR A 184 -35.49 -24.52 -22.69
C THR A 184 -35.15 -23.04 -22.92
N TYR A 185 -34.16 -22.51 -22.18
CA TYR A 185 -33.83 -21.09 -22.22
C TYR A 185 -32.93 -20.79 -23.42
N SER A 186 -33.11 -19.62 -24.03
CA SER A 186 -32.15 -19.09 -25.00
C SER A 186 -30.78 -18.85 -24.35
N GLY A 187 -29.70 -18.79 -25.14
CA GLY A 187 -28.36 -18.50 -24.60
C GLY A 187 -28.30 -17.21 -23.78
N GLY A 188 -29.04 -16.16 -24.19
CA GLY A 188 -29.19 -14.93 -23.42
C GLY A 188 -29.92 -15.11 -22.09
N ASN A 189 -31.01 -15.88 -22.07
CA ASN A 189 -31.75 -16.18 -20.84
C ASN A 189 -30.96 -17.10 -19.89
N LYS A 190 -30.10 -17.98 -20.41
CA LYS A 190 -29.16 -18.77 -19.58
C LYS A 190 -28.12 -17.89 -18.89
N ARG A 191 -27.57 -16.87 -19.59
CA ARG A 191 -26.68 -15.88 -18.95
C ARG A 191 -27.41 -15.09 -17.87
N LYS A 192 -28.63 -14.62 -18.16
CA LYS A 192 -29.49 -13.95 -17.16
C LYS A 192 -29.74 -14.86 -15.95
N LEU A 193 -30.06 -16.13 -16.15
CA LEU A 193 -30.27 -17.10 -15.06
C LEU A 193 -28.98 -17.30 -14.25
N SER A 194 -27.83 -17.40 -14.91
CA SER A 194 -26.53 -17.48 -14.24
C SER A 194 -26.28 -16.27 -13.33
N THR A 195 -26.58 -15.06 -13.81
CA THR A 195 -26.50 -13.83 -13.00
C THR A 195 -27.50 -13.84 -11.85
N ALA A 196 -28.73 -14.32 -12.08
CA ALA A 196 -29.75 -14.44 -11.04
C ALA A 196 -29.28 -15.36 -9.91
N ILE A 197 -28.69 -16.51 -10.25
CA ILE A 197 -28.16 -17.47 -9.29
C ILE A 197 -27.00 -16.87 -8.50
N ALA A 198 -26.10 -16.13 -9.18
CA ALA A 198 -25.02 -15.42 -8.50
C ALA A 198 -25.55 -14.42 -7.46
N LEU A 199 -26.68 -13.73 -7.73
CA LEU A 199 -27.30 -12.75 -6.85
C LEU A 199 -28.00 -13.35 -5.61
N ILE A 200 -28.34 -14.65 -5.60
CA ILE A 200 -29.09 -15.28 -4.49
C ILE A 200 -28.33 -15.23 -3.17
N GLY A 201 -26.99 -15.32 -3.22
CA GLY A 201 -26.14 -15.23 -2.03
C GLY A 201 -25.91 -13.81 -1.51
N TYR A 202 -26.63 -12.82 -2.06
CA TYR A 202 -26.38 -11.39 -1.83
C TYR A 202 -24.88 -11.06 -1.92
N PRO A 203 -24.20 -11.46 -3.01
CA PRO A 203 -22.78 -11.19 -3.13
C PRO A 203 -22.60 -9.68 -3.18
N ALA A 204 -21.57 -9.17 -2.50
CA ALA A 204 -21.30 -7.75 -2.57
C ALA A 204 -20.87 -7.35 -4.00
N PHE A 205 -20.30 -8.27 -4.79
CA PHE A 205 -19.82 -8.05 -6.16
C PHE A 205 -20.10 -9.26 -7.07
N ILE A 206 -20.40 -9.00 -8.33
CA ILE A 206 -20.52 -10.01 -9.39
C ILE A 206 -19.62 -9.58 -10.54
N PHE A 207 -18.70 -10.47 -10.92
CA PHE A 207 -17.92 -10.34 -12.14
C PHE A 207 -18.73 -10.96 -13.29
N LEU A 208 -19.04 -10.18 -14.31
CA LEU A 208 -19.86 -10.56 -15.46
C LEU A 208 -19.03 -10.62 -16.74
#